data_AF-A0A258E320-F1
#
_entry.id   AF-A0A258E320-F1
#
_cell.length_a   1.000
_cell.length_b   1.000
_cell.length_c   1.000
_cell.angle_alpha   90.00
_cell.angle_beta   90.00
_cell.angle_gamma   90.00
#
_symmetry.space_group_name_H-M   'P 1'
#
loop_
_entity.id
_entity.type
_entity.pdbx_description
1 polymer ?
#
loop_
_entity_poly.entity_id
_entity_poly.type
_entity_poly.pdbx_seq_one_letter_code
_entity_poly.pdbx_strand_id
1 'polypeptide(L)' 'MPGGSLKGGQSEAAEFAAYVAALTSELSKLARSHRLSTLAYLLEMAGLEARCASREDTGTAQTGK' A
#
# COMPACT_ATOMS: atom_id res chain seq x y z
N MET A 1 9.41 -34.02 0.20
CA MET A 1 8.36 -32.99 0.37
C MET A 1 8.83 -31.73 -0.33
N PRO A 2 8.25 -31.30 -1.45
CA PRO A 2 8.61 -30.03 -2.05
C PRO A 2 7.96 -28.90 -1.25
N GLY A 3 8.78 -28.03 -0.66
CA GLY A 3 8.32 -26.80 0.00
C GLY A 3 7.75 -25.84 -1.03
N GLY A 4 6.43 -25.66 -1.02
CA GLY A 4 5.73 -24.68 -1.84
C GLY A 4 6.12 -23.26 -1.45
N SER A 5 6.67 -22.52 -2.41
CA SER A 5 7.24 -21.19 -2.29
C SER A 5 6.34 -20.16 -1.59
N LEU A 6 6.85 -19.55 -0.52
CA LEU A 6 6.35 -18.33 0.16
C LEU A 6 6.40 -17.05 -0.72
N LYS A 7 6.51 -17.20 -2.05
CA LYS A 7 6.80 -16.12 -3.00
C LYS A 7 5.52 -15.48 -3.56
N GLY A 8 4.38 -16.17 -3.48
CA GLY A 8 3.07 -15.64 -3.93
C GLY A 8 2.48 -14.59 -2.98
N GLY A 9 2.57 -14.79 -1.67
CA GLY A 9 1.93 -13.91 -0.68
C GLY A 9 2.58 -12.53 -0.50
N GLN A 10 3.88 -12.41 -0.79
CA GLN A 10 4.60 -11.13 -0.75
C GLN A 10 4.11 -10.20 -1.87
N SER A 11 4.11 -10.71 -3.12
CA SER A 11 3.61 -9.97 -4.28
C SER A 11 2.15 -9.55 -4.14
N GLU A 12 1.29 -10.39 -3.57
CA GLU A 12 -0.12 -10.08 -3.33
C GLU A 12 -0.29 -8.96 -2.27
N ALA A 13 0.52 -8.98 -1.21
CA ALA A 13 0.51 -7.93 -0.19
C ALA A 13 0.98 -6.58 -0.77
N ALA A 14 2.00 -6.58 -1.63
CA ALA A 14 2.49 -5.38 -2.31
C ALA A 14 1.44 -4.81 -3.27
N GLU A 15 0.77 -5.65 -4.05
CA GLU A 15 -0.32 -5.24 -4.94
C GLU A 15 -1.51 -4.68 -4.16
N PHE A 16 -1.87 -5.33 -3.05
CA PHE A 16 -2.91 -4.82 -2.15
C PHE A 16 -2.53 -3.47 -1.55
N ALA A 17 -1.29 -3.30 -1.09
CA ALA A 17 -0.80 -2.03 -0.57
C ALA A 17 -0.80 -0.92 -1.64
N ALA A 18 -0.42 -1.24 -2.88
CA ALA A 18 -0.51 -0.30 -4.01
C ALA A 18 -1.96 0.08 -4.32
N TYR A 19 -2.89 -0.86 -4.26
CA TYR A 19 -4.32 -0.61 -4.40
C TYR A 19 -4.85 0.33 -3.30
N VAL A 20 -4.52 0.06 -2.04
CA VAL A 20 -4.92 0.91 -0.90
C VAL A 20 -4.35 2.33 -1.05
N ALA A 21 -3.11 2.47 -1.52
CA ALA A 21 -2.50 3.77 -1.79
C ALA A 21 -3.25 4.58 -2.86
N ALA A 22 -3.74 3.92 -3.92
CA ALA A 22 -4.54 4.57 -4.95
C ALA A 22 -5.94 4.95 -4.44
N LEU A 23 -6.61 4.03 -3.73
CA LEU A 23 -7.95 4.24 -3.19
C LEU A 23 -8.00 5.40 -2.20
N THR A 24 -7.05 5.44 -1.27
CA THR A 24 -6.95 6.51 -0.26
C THR A 24 -6.70 7.88 -0.87
N SER A 25 -5.96 7.96 -1.99
CA SER A 25 -5.79 9.20 -2.76
C SER A 25 -7.13 9.73 -3.30
N GLU A 26 -7.94 8.88 -3.93
CA GLU A 26 -9.24 9.29 -4.46
C GLU A 26 -10.22 9.69 -3.35
N LEU A 27 -10.26 8.92 -2.25
CA LEU A 27 -11.10 9.27 -1.10
C LEU A 27 -10.65 10.57 -0.42
N SER A 28 -9.35 10.85 -0.38
CA SER A 28 -8.82 12.08 0.19
C SER A 28 -9.24 13.31 -0.63
N LYS A 29 -9.31 13.19 -1.97
CA LYS A 29 -9.86 14.25 -2.85
C LYS A 29 -11.36 14.47 -2.58
N LEU A 30 -12.13 13.39 -2.45
CA LEU A 30 -13.56 13.47 -2.14
C LEU A 30 -13.81 14.08 -0.74
N ALA A 31 -13.03 13.68 0.27
CA ALA A 31 -13.13 14.27 1.60
C ALA A 31 -12.86 15.78 1.59
N ARG A 32 -11.89 16.25 0.78
CA ARG A 32 -11.63 17.69 0.58
C ARG A 32 -12.82 18.39 -0.08
N SER A 33 -13.44 17.80 -1.12
CA SER A 33 -14.60 18.42 -1.77
C SER A 33 -15.81 18.56 -0.84
N HIS A 34 -15.93 17.67 0.15
CA HIS A 34 -16.97 17.72 1.19
C HIS A 34 -16.55 18.47 2.47
N ARG A 35 -15.40 19.18 2.47
CA ARG A 35 -14.86 19.93 3.63
C ARG A 35 -14.60 19.06 4.87
N LEU A 36 -14.37 17.76 4.69
CA LEU A 36 -13.99 16.82 5.74
C LEU A 36 -12.46 16.81 5.90
N SER A 37 -11.89 17.92 6.36
CA SER A 37 -10.44 18.15 6.39
C SER A 37 -9.66 17.11 7.20
N THR A 38 -10.13 16.76 8.39
CA THR A 38 -9.49 15.73 9.24
C THR A 38 -9.49 14.37 8.57
N LEU A 39 -10.61 13.98 7.94
CA LEU A 39 -10.70 12.71 7.21
C LEU A 39 -9.77 12.69 6.00
N ALA A 40 -9.71 13.80 5.24
CA ALA A 40 -8.81 13.92 4.10
C ALA A 40 -7.34 13.74 4.50
N TYR A 41 -6.96 14.33 5.63
CA TYR A 41 -5.62 14.18 6.21
C TYR A 41 -5.31 12.73 6.61
N LEU A 42 -6.22 12.06 7.31
CA LEU A 42 -6.04 10.67 7.70
C LEU A 42 -5.91 9.74 6.49
N LEU A 43 -6.70 9.97 5.45
CA LEU A 43 -6.62 9.20 4.20
C LEU A 43 -5.29 9.43 3.48
N GLU A 44 -4.78 10.65 3.47
CA GLU A 44 -3.48 10.95 2.87
C GLU A 44 -2.33 10.27 3.62
N MET A 45 -2.39 10.27 4.95
CA MET A 45 -1.45 9.53 5.79
C MET A 45 -1.52 8.03 5.55
N ALA A 46 -2.72 7.44 5.53
CA ALA A 46 -2.90 6.02 5.23
C ALA A 46 -2.35 5.64 3.83
N GLY A 47 -2.53 6.53 2.85
CA GLY A 47 -1.98 6.34 1.51
C GLY A 47 -0.45 6.41 1.46
N LEU A 48 0.18 7.25 2.29
CA LEU A 48 1.65 7.29 2.42
C LEU A 48 2.18 5.97 2.99
N GLU A 49 1.59 5.48 4.07
CA GLU A 49 1.98 4.20 4.69
C GLU A 49 1.83 3.03 3.72
N ALA A 50 0.73 2.98 2.96
CA ALA A 50 0.52 1.94 1.95
C ALA A 50 1.55 2.00 0.80
N ARG A 51 2.00 3.20 0.40
CA ARG A 51 3.10 3.36 -0.56
C ARG A 51 4.45 2.90 0.00
N CYS A 52 4.70 3.13 1.28
CA CYS A 52 5.90 2.62 1.94
C CYS A 52 5.88 1.09 1.98
N ALA A 53 4.76 0.50 2.44
CA ALA A 53 4.59 -0.95 2.53
C ALA A 53 4.73 -1.67 1.17
N SER A 54 4.16 -1.11 0.09
CA SER A 54 4.31 -1.68 -1.26
C SER A 54 5.74 -1.60 -1.81
N ARG A 55 6.54 -0.60 -1.39
CA ARG A 55 7.95 -0.47 -1.79
C ARG A 55 8.86 -1.38 -1.00
N GLU A 56 8.60 -1.56 0.29
CA GLU A 56 9.41 -2.41 1.18
C GLU A 56 9.39 -3.87 0.72
N ASP A 57 8.24 -4.36 0.24
CA ASP A 57 8.14 -5.73 -0.29
C ASP A 57 8.97 -5.95 -1.57
N THR A 58 9.11 -4.92 -2.42
CA THR A 58 9.99 -5.01 -3.60
C THR A 58 11.48 -4.99 -3.26
N GLY A 59 11.86 -4.51 -2.06
CA GLY A 59 13.25 -4.37 -1.62
C GLY A 59 13.86 -5.60 -0.95
N THR A 60 13.03 -6.45 -0.31
CA THR A 60 13.49 -7.67 0.38
C THR A 60 13.82 -8.83 -0.57
N ALA A 61 13.41 -8.75 -1.83
CA ALA A 61 13.67 -9.79 -2.84
C ALA A 61 15.07 -9.75 -3.49
N GLN A 62 15.91 -8.72 -3.22
CA GLN A 62 17.15 -8.47 -3.98
C GLN A 62 18.47 -8.69 -3.21
N THR A 63 18.44 -8.98 -1.90
CA THR A 63 19.64 -9.29 -1.10
C THR A 63 19.75 -10.78 -0.79
N GLY A 64 20.23 -11.54 -1.78
CA GLY A 64 20.60 -12.93 -1.64
C GLY A 64 21.59 -13.31 -2.75
N LYS A 65 22.83 -12.83 -2.61
CA LYS A 65 23.98 -13.24 -3.42
C LYS A 65 25.00 -13.91 -2.51
#